data_AF-A0A8C6MS99-F1
#
_entry.id   AF-A0A8C6MS99-F1
#
_cell.length_a   1.000
_cell.length_b   1.000
_cell.length_c   1.000
_cell.angle_alpha   90.00
_cell.angle_beta   90.00
_cell.angle_gamma   90.00
#
_symmetry.space_group_name_H-M   'P 1'
#
loop_
_entity.id
_entity.type
_entity.pdbx_description
1 polymer ?
#
loop_
_entity_poly.entity_id
_entity_poly.type
_entity_poly.pdbx_seq_one_letter_code
_entity_poly.pdbx_strand_id
1 'polypeptide(L)'
;MEQCVRCPDDKYANIEQTHCLSRAVSFLAYEDRLGMALGCMALSFSAITILVLVTFVKYKDTPTVKANNHILSYILLISLVFCFLCSLLFVGHPDQVTCILQQTTFGLFFTVAVSTVLAKTITVVMAFKLTTPGRRMRGMLLTGAPKLVIPICTLIQLVLCGIWLVTSPPFIDRDIQSEHGKIVILCNKGSVIAFHVVLGYLGSLALGSFTLAFLARNLPDTFNEAKFLTFSMLVFCSVWITFLPVYHSTRGKVMVVVEVFSILASSAGLLMCIFVPKCYVILIRPDSNFIQNHKGKLLY
;
A
#
# COMPACT_ATOMS: atom_id res chain seq x y z
N MET A 1 -52.38 -9.83 30.49
CA MET A 1 -51.64 -9.91 29.23
C MET A 1 -50.18 -9.73 29.57
N GLU A 2 -49.35 -10.76 29.39
CA GLU A 2 -47.91 -10.58 29.49
C GLU A 2 -47.44 -9.84 28.23
N GLN A 3 -46.91 -8.63 28.41
CA GLN A 3 -46.40 -7.81 27.31
C GLN A 3 -44.91 -8.06 27.15
N CYS A 4 -44.52 -8.69 26.04
CA CYS A 4 -43.12 -8.75 25.63
C CYS A 4 -42.67 -7.38 25.16
N VAL A 5 -41.64 -6.83 25.82
CA VAL A 5 -40.98 -5.59 25.42
C VAL A 5 -39.71 -5.91 24.65
N ARG A 6 -39.50 -5.19 23.55
CA ARG A 6 -38.27 -5.34 22.75
C ARG A 6 -37.09 -4.75 23.54
N CYS A 7 -35.99 -5.49 23.62
CA CYS A 7 -34.76 -4.98 24.24
C CYS A 7 -34.24 -3.74 23.48
N PRO A 8 -33.62 -2.78 24.20
CA PRO A 8 -32.87 -1.67 23.59
C PRO A 8 -31.84 -2.18 22.58
N ASP A 9 -31.50 -1.36 21.57
CA ASP A 9 -30.62 -1.77 20.46
C ASP A 9 -29.22 -2.21 20.91
N ASP A 10 -28.72 -1.71 22.05
CA ASP A 10 -27.45 -2.07 22.67
C ASP A 10 -27.49 -3.40 23.46
N LYS A 11 -28.66 -4.00 23.60
CA LYS A 11 -28.90 -5.22 24.38
C LYS A 11 -29.52 -6.32 23.51
N TYR A 12 -29.48 -7.55 24.02
CA TYR A 12 -30.16 -8.70 23.43
C TYR A 12 -30.85 -9.51 24.52
N ALA A 13 -31.97 -10.16 24.19
CA ALA A 13 -32.66 -11.02 25.16
C ALA A 13 -31.80 -12.25 25.47
N ASN A 14 -31.74 -12.65 26.75
CA ASN A 14 -31.18 -13.94 27.14
C ASN A 14 -32.01 -15.10 26.54
N ILE A 15 -31.48 -16.33 26.59
CA ILE A 15 -32.11 -17.53 26.00
C ILE A 15 -33.53 -17.75 26.56
N GLU A 16 -33.73 -17.44 27.85
CA GLU A 16 -35.02 -17.56 28.53
C GLU A 16 -35.95 -16.37 28.29
N GLN A 17 -35.52 -15.35 27.53
CA GLN A 17 -36.27 -14.13 27.19
C GLN A 17 -36.76 -13.31 28.40
N THR A 18 -36.13 -13.48 29.56
CA THR A 18 -36.45 -12.83 30.83
C THR A 18 -35.68 -11.53 31.06
N HIS A 19 -34.47 -11.40 30.50
CA HIS A 19 -33.61 -10.24 30.72
C HIS A 19 -32.89 -9.79 29.45
N CYS A 20 -32.68 -8.49 29.33
CA CYS A 20 -31.86 -7.90 28.28
C CYS A 20 -30.39 -7.82 28.74
N LEU A 21 -29.53 -8.62 28.11
CA LEU A 21 -28.08 -8.64 28.33
C LEU A 21 -27.38 -7.63 27.44
N SER A 22 -26.36 -6.95 27.96
CA SER A 22 -25.50 -6.08 27.15
C SER A 22 -24.72 -6.92 26.14
N ARG A 23 -24.72 -6.48 24.88
CA ARG A 23 -23.97 -7.15 23.81
C ARG A 23 -22.47 -6.91 24.00
N ALA A 24 -21.65 -7.94 23.79
CA ALA A 24 -20.19 -7.83 23.90
C ALA A 24 -19.61 -7.04 22.72
N VAL A 25 -18.67 -6.15 22.98
CA VAL A 25 -17.99 -5.34 21.95
C VAL A 25 -16.92 -6.19 21.24
N SER A 26 -17.00 -6.35 19.92
CA SER A 26 -16.03 -7.08 19.11
C SER A 26 -15.30 -6.12 18.17
N PHE A 27 -13.97 -6.07 18.28
CA PHE A 27 -13.07 -5.37 17.35
C PHE A 27 -11.93 -6.33 16.97
N LEU A 28 -11.05 -5.92 16.04
CA LEU A 28 -9.82 -6.66 15.78
C LEU A 28 -8.82 -6.36 16.91
N ALA A 29 -8.95 -7.07 18.03
CA ALA A 29 -8.11 -6.85 19.20
C ALA A 29 -6.73 -7.45 18.97
N TYR A 30 -5.70 -6.85 19.58
CA TYR A 30 -4.36 -7.45 19.64
C TYR A 30 -4.35 -8.77 20.40
N GLU A 31 -5.33 -8.97 21.28
CA GLU A 31 -5.52 -10.19 22.07
C GLU A 31 -6.02 -11.37 21.22
N ASP A 32 -6.59 -11.08 20.04
CA ASP A 32 -6.98 -12.11 19.10
C ASP A 32 -5.76 -12.66 18.36
N ARG A 33 -5.72 -13.98 18.13
CA ARG A 33 -4.64 -14.63 17.36
C ARG A 33 -4.42 -13.98 15.99
N LEU A 34 -5.49 -13.60 15.30
CA LEU A 34 -5.43 -12.95 13.98
C LEU A 34 -4.93 -11.50 14.08
N GLY A 35 -5.40 -10.73 15.05
CA GLY A 35 -4.95 -9.34 15.26
C GLY A 35 -3.48 -9.29 15.63
N MET A 36 -3.04 -10.15 16.56
CA MET A 36 -1.63 -10.32 16.92
C MET A 36 -0.77 -10.71 15.72
N ALA A 37 -1.19 -11.71 14.93
CA ALA A 37 -0.44 -12.14 13.76
C ALA A 37 -0.28 -11.01 12.71
N LEU A 38 -1.35 -10.28 12.41
CA LEU A 38 -1.31 -9.15 11.48
C LEU A 38 -0.41 -8.03 11.99
N GLY A 39 -0.50 -7.70 13.29
CA GLY A 39 0.38 -6.70 13.92
C GLY A 39 1.86 -7.10 13.88
N CYS A 40 2.17 -8.36 14.21
CA CYS A 40 3.53 -8.89 14.12
C CYS A 40 4.07 -8.87 12.68
N MET A 41 3.25 -9.23 11.69
CA MET A 41 3.64 -9.17 10.28
C MET A 41 3.91 -7.73 9.83
N ALA A 42 3.04 -6.78 10.19
CA ALA A 42 3.22 -5.37 9.89
C ALA A 42 4.55 -4.82 10.44
N LEU A 43 4.84 -5.09 11.72
CA LEU A 43 6.10 -4.68 12.36
C LEU A 43 7.32 -5.34 11.73
N SER A 44 7.23 -6.65 11.43
CA SER A 44 8.32 -7.41 10.82
C SER A 44 8.65 -6.89 9.42
N PHE A 45 7.64 -6.66 8.57
CA PHE A 45 7.86 -6.11 7.23
C PHE A 45 8.35 -4.66 7.26
N SER A 46 7.86 -3.85 8.21
CA SER A 46 8.38 -2.50 8.44
C SER A 46 9.87 -2.53 8.80
N ALA A 47 10.27 -3.38 9.76
CA ALA A 47 11.67 -3.55 10.16
C ALA A 47 12.56 -4.04 9.01
N ILE A 48 12.11 -5.02 8.23
CA ILE A 48 12.81 -5.50 7.03
C ILE A 48 12.98 -4.35 6.02
N THR A 49 11.94 -3.56 5.79
CA THR A 49 12.00 -2.42 4.85
C THR A 49 12.98 -1.35 5.31
N ILE A 50 13.02 -1.05 6.61
CA ILE A 50 14.01 -0.14 7.21
C ILE A 50 15.42 -0.70 7.03
N LEU A 51 15.64 -1.99 7.24
CA LEU A 51 16.95 -2.62 7.01
C LEU A 51 17.39 -2.51 5.55
N VAL A 52 16.47 -2.73 4.60
CA VAL A 52 16.73 -2.53 3.17
C VAL A 52 17.07 -1.06 2.89
N LEU A 53 16.33 -0.10 3.46
CA LEU A 53 16.62 1.32 3.32
C LEU A 53 18.02 1.69 3.84
N VAL A 54 18.37 1.24 5.04
CA VAL A 54 19.70 1.44 5.64
C VAL A 54 20.78 0.84 4.76
N THR A 55 20.55 -0.35 4.20
CA THR A 55 21.49 -1.01 3.27
C THR A 55 21.69 -0.16 2.02
N PHE A 56 20.63 0.33 1.39
CA PHE A 56 20.74 1.18 0.19
C PHE A 56 21.46 2.51 0.48
N VAL A 57 21.23 3.12 1.65
CA VAL A 57 21.92 4.34 2.08
C VAL A 57 23.41 4.07 2.34
N LYS A 58 23.74 2.96 3.01
CA LYS A 58 25.13 2.56 3.29
C LYS A 58 25.92 2.26 2.02
N TYR A 59 25.28 1.60 1.05
CA TYR A 59 25.90 1.22 -0.23
C TYR A 59 25.54 2.19 -1.37
N LYS A 60 25.26 3.47 -1.07
CA LYS A 60 24.83 4.48 -2.04
C LYS A 60 25.78 4.66 -3.24
N ASP A 61 27.07 4.42 -3.01
CA ASP A 61 28.13 4.63 -4.01
C ASP A 61 28.33 3.40 -4.93
N THR A 62 27.60 2.31 -4.70
CA THR A 62 27.63 1.14 -5.59
C THR A 62 26.97 1.45 -6.94
N PRO A 63 27.49 0.93 -8.06
CA PRO A 63 26.94 1.18 -9.39
C PRO A 63 25.47 0.74 -9.50
N THR A 64 25.05 -0.31 -8.78
CA THR A 64 23.64 -0.73 -8.69
C THR A 64 22.72 0.36 -8.13
N VAL A 65 23.12 1.04 -7.05
CA VAL A 65 22.31 2.10 -6.42
C VAL A 65 22.41 3.42 -7.19
N LYS A 66 23.58 3.71 -7.77
CA LYS A 66 23.79 4.94 -8.56
C LYS A 66 23.05 4.91 -9.91
N ALA A 67 23.00 3.75 -10.58
CA ALA A 67 22.28 3.58 -11.84
C ALA A 67 20.75 3.63 -11.64
N ASN A 68 20.27 3.12 -10.50
CA ASN A 68 18.87 3.13 -10.15
C ASN A 68 18.53 4.35 -9.30
N ASN A 69 18.19 5.48 -9.95
CA ASN A 69 17.76 6.77 -9.36
C ASN A 69 17.41 6.67 -7.86
N HIS A 70 18.43 6.81 -7.01
CA HIS A 70 18.38 6.42 -5.60
C HIS A 70 17.28 7.15 -4.82
N ILE A 71 16.96 8.39 -5.24
CA ILE A 71 15.87 9.20 -4.68
C ILE A 71 14.52 8.48 -4.81
N LEU A 72 14.18 7.94 -5.99
CA LEU A 72 12.92 7.21 -6.18
C LEU A 72 12.88 5.92 -5.35
N SER A 73 14.02 5.24 -5.21
CA SER A 73 14.11 4.03 -4.40
C SER A 73 13.92 4.34 -2.90
N TYR A 74 14.46 5.46 -2.40
CA TYR A 74 14.24 5.92 -1.03
C TYR A 74 12.79 6.32 -0.77
N ILE A 75 12.18 7.10 -1.68
CA ILE A 75 10.77 7.48 -1.56
C ILE A 75 9.88 6.24 -1.50
N LEU A 76 10.14 5.25 -2.37
CA LEU A 76 9.39 3.99 -2.37
C LEU A 76 9.56 3.23 -1.04
N LEU A 77 10.78 3.02 -0.57
CA LEU A 77 11.03 2.30 0.69
C LEU A 77 10.41 3.02 1.90
N ILE A 78 10.54 4.34 1.99
CA ILE A 78 9.92 5.13 3.06
C ILE A 78 8.39 5.00 2.98
N SER A 79 7.80 5.11 1.79
CA SER A 79 6.35 4.93 1.64
C SER A 79 5.90 3.53 2.05
N LEU A 80 6.67 2.49 1.73
CA LEU A 80 6.36 1.11 2.11
C LEU A 80 6.43 0.91 3.63
N VAL A 81 7.40 1.52 4.33
CA VAL A 81 7.42 1.53 5.81
C VAL A 81 6.10 2.08 6.35
N PHE A 82 5.65 3.22 5.85
CA PHE A 82 4.38 3.81 6.27
C PHE A 82 3.17 2.97 5.85
N CYS A 83 3.19 2.30 4.70
CA CYS A 83 2.14 1.36 4.29
C CYS A 83 2.04 0.15 5.23
N PHE A 84 3.18 -0.39 5.72
CA PHE A 84 3.15 -1.46 6.71
C PHE A 84 2.67 -0.95 8.07
N LEU A 85 3.11 0.24 8.49
CA LEU A 85 2.69 0.83 9.76
C LEU A 85 1.21 1.25 9.76
N CYS A 86 0.65 1.67 8.63
CA CYS A 86 -0.76 2.06 8.57
C CYS A 86 -1.70 0.88 8.85
N SER A 87 -1.28 -0.36 8.56
CA SER A 87 -2.00 -1.57 8.96
C SER A 87 -2.25 -1.67 10.46
N LEU A 88 -1.36 -1.11 11.30
CA LEU A 88 -1.52 -1.10 12.75
C LEU A 88 -2.68 -0.20 13.19
N LEU A 89 -3.03 0.82 12.41
CA LEU A 89 -4.17 1.69 12.73
C LEU A 89 -5.49 0.93 12.67
N PHE A 90 -5.58 -0.14 11.87
CA PHE A 90 -6.76 -1.00 11.74
C PHE A 90 -6.88 -2.03 12.88
N VAL A 91 -5.85 -2.22 13.70
CA VAL A 91 -5.80 -3.18 14.80
C VAL A 91 -5.92 -2.43 16.13
N GLY A 92 -6.82 -2.87 17.01
CA GLY A 92 -7.07 -2.23 18.30
C GLY A 92 -8.43 -1.56 18.40
N HIS A 93 -8.61 -0.77 19.46
CA HIS A 93 -9.89 -0.10 19.72
C HIS A 93 -10.07 1.11 18.79
N PRO A 94 -11.14 1.16 17.99
CA PRO A 94 -11.37 2.26 17.07
C PRO A 94 -11.78 3.52 17.83
N ASP A 95 -10.97 4.56 17.68
CA ASP A 95 -11.29 5.94 18.07
C ASP A 95 -11.56 6.81 16.83
N GLN A 96 -12.24 7.95 17.00
CA GLN A 96 -12.66 8.81 15.90
C GLN A 96 -11.46 9.28 15.07
N VAL A 97 -10.35 9.61 15.74
CA VAL A 97 -9.10 10.00 15.09
C VAL A 97 -8.52 8.84 14.30
N THR A 98 -8.51 7.63 14.87
CA THR A 98 -7.98 6.45 14.18
C THR A 98 -8.81 6.08 12.95
N CYS A 99 -10.13 6.22 12.98
CA CYS A 99 -11.00 5.97 11.81
C CYS A 99 -10.66 6.89 10.63
N ILE A 100 -10.42 8.17 10.91
CA ILE A 100 -10.03 9.16 9.89
C ILE A 100 -8.63 8.85 9.36
N LEU A 101 -7.69 8.54 10.25
CA LEU A 101 -6.30 8.27 9.88
C LEU A 101 -6.15 6.97 9.09
N GLN A 102 -6.87 5.90 9.43
CA GLN A 102 -6.78 4.60 8.74
C GLN A 102 -6.92 4.76 7.22
N GLN A 103 -8.04 5.34 6.76
CA GLN A 103 -8.36 5.46 5.34
C GLN A 103 -7.51 6.52 4.64
N THR A 104 -7.26 7.66 5.32
CA THR A 104 -6.49 8.76 4.74
C THR A 104 -5.03 8.37 4.56
N THR A 105 -4.41 7.76 5.57
CA THR A 105 -3.01 7.31 5.49
C THR A 105 -2.84 6.18 4.49
N PHE A 106 -3.76 5.21 4.47
CA PHE A 106 -3.80 4.15 3.47
C PHE A 106 -3.78 4.73 2.05
N GLY A 107 -4.76 5.58 1.70
CA GLY A 107 -4.86 6.14 0.36
C GLY A 107 -3.64 6.98 -0.04
N LEU A 108 -3.11 7.78 0.89
CA LEU A 108 -1.95 8.64 0.63
C LEU A 108 -0.66 7.85 0.41
N PHE A 109 -0.28 6.96 1.34
CA PHE A 109 0.99 6.24 1.25
C PHE A 109 1.01 5.27 0.07
N PHE A 110 -0.12 4.62 -0.23
CA PHE A 110 -0.25 3.79 -1.44
C PHE A 110 -0.12 4.62 -2.72
N THR A 111 -0.71 5.82 -2.76
CA THR A 111 -0.56 6.72 -3.91
C THR A 111 0.91 7.13 -4.11
N VAL A 112 1.63 7.46 -3.03
CA VAL A 112 3.07 7.74 -3.10
C VAL A 112 3.83 6.53 -3.62
N ALA A 113 3.56 5.32 -3.10
CA ALA A 113 4.24 4.11 -3.52
C ALA A 113 4.01 3.80 -5.00
N VAL A 114 2.76 3.75 -5.45
CA VAL A 114 2.39 3.41 -6.83
C VAL A 114 2.85 4.51 -7.81
N SER A 115 2.70 5.79 -7.47
CA SER A 115 3.21 6.89 -8.31
C SER A 115 4.74 6.87 -8.41
N THR A 116 5.44 6.42 -7.37
CA THR A 116 6.90 6.24 -7.42
C THR A 116 7.29 5.08 -8.35
N VAL A 117 6.56 3.96 -8.30
CA VAL A 117 6.75 2.85 -9.26
C VAL A 117 6.46 3.30 -10.69
N LEU A 118 5.42 4.11 -10.90
CA LEU A 118 5.08 4.71 -12.19
C LEU A 118 6.21 5.63 -12.69
N ALA A 119 6.67 6.57 -11.86
CA ALA A 119 7.78 7.47 -12.16
C ALA A 119 9.07 6.71 -12.51
N LYS A 120 9.33 5.62 -11.78
CA LYS A 120 10.47 4.74 -12.01
C LYS A 120 10.37 4.02 -13.35
N THR A 121 9.20 3.48 -13.67
CA THR A 121 8.91 2.83 -14.95
C THR A 121 9.05 3.81 -16.13
N ILE A 122 8.52 5.03 -15.99
CA ILE A 122 8.70 6.10 -16.99
C ILE A 122 10.18 6.41 -17.19
N THR A 123 10.95 6.52 -16.11
CA THR A 123 12.40 6.77 -16.16
C THR A 123 13.12 5.68 -16.95
N VAL A 124 12.79 4.41 -16.69
CA VAL A 124 13.33 3.24 -17.41
C VAL A 124 12.98 3.31 -18.90
N VAL A 125 11.70 3.49 -19.24
CA VAL A 125 11.24 3.59 -20.63
C VAL A 125 11.93 4.74 -21.38
N MET A 126 12.03 5.90 -20.75
CA MET A 126 12.69 7.06 -21.33
C MET A 126 14.18 6.80 -21.56
N ALA A 127 14.89 6.18 -20.61
CA ALA A 127 16.30 5.87 -20.73
C ALA A 127 16.61 4.96 -21.93
N PHE A 128 15.77 3.96 -22.21
CA PHE A 128 15.96 3.07 -23.37
C PHE A 128 15.60 3.71 -24.70
N LYS A 129 14.51 4.47 -24.75
CA LYS A 129 14.07 5.18 -25.95
C LYS A 129 15.04 6.30 -26.38
N LEU A 130 16.03 6.67 -25.55
CA LEU A 130 17.12 7.59 -25.91
C LEU A 130 18.10 7.06 -26.95
N THR A 131 18.05 5.78 -27.31
CA THR A 131 18.82 5.23 -28.44
C THR A 131 18.31 5.75 -29.80
N THR A 132 17.11 6.33 -29.87
CA THR A 132 16.55 7.08 -31.01
C THR A 132 15.79 8.32 -30.52
N PRO A 133 16.47 9.39 -30.01
CA PRO A 133 15.78 10.46 -29.31
C PRO A 133 15.29 11.58 -30.24
N GLY A 134 14.03 11.99 -30.06
CA GLY A 134 13.59 13.35 -30.42
C GLY A 134 14.06 14.37 -29.37
N ARG A 135 14.45 15.58 -29.79
CA ARG A 135 15.01 16.67 -28.95
C ARG A 135 14.22 16.95 -27.65
N ARG A 136 12.89 16.79 -27.71
CA ARG A 136 11.96 17.01 -26.59
C ARG A 136 12.09 15.98 -25.45
N MET A 137 12.30 14.70 -25.80
CA MET A 137 12.33 13.60 -24.82
C MET A 137 13.62 13.61 -24.00
N ARG A 138 14.74 14.01 -24.62
CA ARG A 138 16.03 14.23 -23.94
C ARG A 138 15.95 15.40 -22.96
N GLY A 139 15.25 16.48 -23.33
CA GLY A 139 14.98 17.62 -22.43
C GLY A 139 14.18 17.21 -21.19
N MET A 140 13.12 16.42 -21.35
CA MET A 140 12.27 15.96 -20.24
C MET A 140 12.98 15.05 -19.23
N LEU A 141 13.92 14.22 -19.68
CA LEU A 141 14.71 13.39 -18.77
C LEU A 141 15.70 14.26 -17.98
N LEU A 142 16.35 15.22 -18.65
CA LEU A 142 17.28 16.17 -18.03
C LEU A 142 16.62 17.10 -17.02
N THR A 143 15.36 17.52 -17.25
CA THR A 143 14.60 18.37 -16.33
C THR A 143 14.05 17.63 -15.12
N GLY A 144 14.22 16.31 -15.03
CA GLY A 144 13.71 15.52 -13.91
C GLY A 144 12.19 15.34 -13.92
N ALA A 145 11.53 15.53 -15.07
CA ALA A 145 10.07 15.48 -15.21
C ALA A 145 9.41 14.20 -14.63
N PRO A 146 10.00 12.99 -14.71
CA PRO A 146 9.40 11.80 -14.09
C PRO A 146 9.22 11.93 -12.57
N LYS A 147 10.05 12.72 -11.88
CA LYS A 147 9.91 12.94 -10.43
C LYS A 147 8.70 13.80 -10.08
N LEU A 148 8.20 14.63 -11.00
CA LEU A 148 7.00 15.45 -10.79
C LEU A 148 5.70 14.62 -10.80
N VAL A 149 5.74 13.39 -11.32
CA VAL A 149 4.59 12.48 -11.29
C VAL A 149 4.13 12.23 -9.86
N ILE A 150 5.06 12.06 -8.92
CA ILE A 150 4.77 11.78 -7.51
C ILE A 150 3.95 12.92 -6.88
N PRO A 151 4.43 14.18 -6.80
CA PRO A 151 3.68 15.26 -6.17
C PRO A 151 2.34 15.53 -6.85
N ILE A 152 2.25 15.40 -8.18
CA ILE A 152 0.99 15.59 -8.92
C ILE A 152 -0.03 14.52 -8.51
N CYS A 153 0.35 13.24 -8.53
CA CYS A 153 -0.55 12.16 -8.13
C CYS A 153 -0.97 12.27 -6.67
N THR A 154 -0.04 12.61 -5.78
CA THR A 154 -0.34 12.77 -4.35
C THR A 154 -1.25 13.96 -4.09
N LEU A 155 -1.11 15.06 -4.85
CA LEU A 155 -1.97 16.22 -4.71
C LEU A 155 -3.41 15.89 -5.12
N ILE A 156 -3.60 15.14 -6.22
CA ILE A 156 -4.93 14.67 -6.63
C ILE A 156 -5.55 13.79 -5.53
N GLN A 157 -4.78 12.85 -4.97
CA GLN A 157 -5.26 12.01 -3.88
C GLN A 157 -5.61 12.82 -2.62
N LEU A 158 -4.81 13.83 -2.26
CA LEU A 158 -5.08 14.73 -1.14
C LEU A 158 -6.39 15.49 -1.34
N VAL A 159 -6.65 16.00 -2.55
CA VAL A 159 -7.91 16.69 -2.87
C VAL A 159 -9.09 15.73 -2.76
N LEU A 160 -8.98 14.50 -3.29
CA LEU A 160 -10.04 13.50 -3.19
C LEU A 160 -10.33 13.12 -1.73
N CYS A 161 -9.30 12.85 -0.94
CA CYS A 161 -9.46 12.59 0.50
C CYS A 161 -10.03 13.80 1.23
N GLY A 162 -9.60 15.02 0.90
CA GLY A 162 -10.10 16.25 1.50
C GLY A 162 -11.60 16.45 1.25
N ILE A 163 -12.05 16.26 0.02
CA ILE A 163 -13.48 16.31 -0.34
C ILE A 163 -14.25 15.23 0.43
N TRP A 164 -13.72 14.02 0.51
CA TRP A 164 -14.35 12.92 1.26
C TRP A 164 -14.49 13.27 2.74
N LEU A 165 -13.44 13.78 3.39
CA LEU A 165 -13.46 14.14 4.80
C LEU A 165 -14.41 15.31 5.11
N VAL A 166 -14.54 16.27 4.20
CA VAL A 166 -15.46 17.42 4.38
C VAL A 166 -16.92 17.00 4.19
N THR A 167 -17.20 16.13 3.21
CA THR A 167 -18.58 15.77 2.86
C THR A 167 -19.14 14.63 3.70
N SER A 168 -18.30 13.64 4.05
CA SER A 168 -18.73 12.42 4.75
C SER A 168 -17.55 11.80 5.49
N PRO A 169 -17.07 12.43 6.57
CA PRO A 169 -15.93 11.92 7.33
C PRO A 169 -16.22 10.52 7.89
N PRO A 170 -15.22 9.62 7.94
CA PRO A 170 -15.34 8.35 8.65
C PRO A 170 -15.72 8.57 10.12
N PHE A 171 -16.64 7.76 10.62
CA PHE A 171 -17.13 7.84 12.00
C PHE A 171 -17.18 6.44 12.64
N ILE A 172 -17.17 6.42 13.97
CA ILE A 172 -17.31 5.17 14.73
C ILE A 172 -18.76 4.70 14.59
N ASP A 173 -18.95 3.50 14.06
CA ASP A 173 -20.25 2.88 13.91
C ASP A 173 -20.33 1.58 14.70
N ARG A 174 -21.54 1.29 15.18
CA ARG A 174 -21.83 0.11 15.99
C ARG A 174 -22.69 -0.80 15.13
N ASP A 175 -22.08 -1.82 14.55
CA ASP A 175 -22.82 -2.82 13.79
C ASP A 175 -23.46 -3.82 14.76
N ILE A 176 -24.79 -3.72 14.85
CA ILE A 176 -25.68 -4.49 15.74
C ILE A 176 -26.17 -5.77 15.01
N GLN A 177 -25.87 -5.94 13.72
CA GLN A 177 -26.47 -6.97 12.87
C GLN A 177 -25.48 -8.04 12.36
N SER A 178 -24.16 -7.83 12.48
CA SER A 178 -23.14 -8.77 11.98
C SER A 178 -22.97 -10.06 12.79
N GLU A 179 -23.14 -10.06 14.12
CA GLU A 179 -23.08 -11.29 14.96
C GLU A 179 -24.21 -11.31 16.01
N HIS A 180 -24.91 -12.43 16.15
CA HIS A 180 -25.90 -12.62 17.23
C HIS A 180 -25.19 -12.53 18.60
N GLY A 181 -25.61 -11.56 19.43
CA GLY A 181 -25.09 -11.38 20.80
C GLY A 181 -23.82 -10.52 20.93
N LYS A 182 -23.25 -9.98 19.83
CA LYS A 182 -22.10 -9.05 19.88
C LYS A 182 -22.40 -7.75 19.12
N ILE A 183 -21.89 -6.63 19.63
CA ILE A 183 -21.81 -5.34 18.91
C ILE A 183 -20.42 -5.27 18.30
N VAL A 184 -20.31 -5.24 16.98
CA VAL A 184 -19.01 -5.02 16.34
C VAL A 184 -18.79 -3.51 16.22
N ILE A 185 -17.79 -2.96 16.89
CA ILE A 185 -17.45 -1.54 16.71
C ILE A 185 -16.47 -1.44 15.55
N LEU A 186 -16.87 -0.73 14.51
CA LEU A 186 -16.13 -0.59 13.26
C LEU A 186 -16.05 0.88 12.88
N CYS A 187 -15.04 1.23 12.10
CA CYS A 187 -15.00 2.54 11.46
C CYS A 187 -15.88 2.49 10.20
N ASN A 188 -17.02 3.14 10.23
CA ASN A 188 -17.81 3.35 9.03
C ASN A 188 -17.12 4.41 8.18
N LYS A 189 -17.04 4.13 6.88
CA LYS A 189 -16.36 4.95 5.87
C LYS A 189 -17.13 6.24 5.54
N GLY A 190 -18.33 6.43 6.08
CA GLY A 190 -19.19 7.59 5.87
C GLY A 190 -19.89 7.54 4.51
N SER A 191 -19.11 7.59 3.43
CA SER A 191 -19.60 7.48 2.06
C SER A 191 -18.91 6.35 1.31
N VAL A 192 -19.69 5.32 0.97
CA VAL A 192 -19.25 4.19 0.15
C VAL A 192 -18.78 4.66 -1.22
N ILE A 193 -19.49 5.63 -1.81
CA ILE A 193 -19.14 6.22 -3.11
C ILE A 193 -17.77 6.91 -3.03
N ALA A 194 -17.55 7.74 -2.01
CA ALA A 194 -16.28 8.47 -1.87
C ALA A 194 -15.09 7.51 -1.66
N PHE A 195 -15.27 6.46 -0.86
CA PHE A 195 -14.28 5.39 -0.71
C PHE A 195 -13.95 4.72 -2.05
N HIS A 196 -14.97 4.36 -2.85
CA HIS A 196 -14.74 3.77 -4.17
C HIS A 196 -14.11 4.73 -5.17
N VAL A 197 -14.37 6.04 -5.08
CA VAL A 197 -13.70 7.05 -5.92
C VAL A 197 -12.20 7.10 -5.59
N VAL A 198 -11.83 7.12 -4.31
CA VAL A 198 -10.44 7.08 -3.86
C VAL A 198 -9.76 5.79 -4.29
N LEU A 199 -10.40 4.64 -4.05
CA LEU A 199 -9.86 3.34 -4.43
C LEU A 199 -9.77 3.19 -5.96
N GLY A 200 -10.74 3.72 -6.70
CA GLY A 200 -10.77 3.74 -8.16
C GLY A 200 -9.64 4.58 -8.74
N TYR A 201 -9.34 5.74 -8.14
CA TYR A 201 -8.17 6.53 -8.52
C TYR A 201 -6.87 5.74 -8.32
N LEU A 202 -6.68 5.14 -7.14
CA LEU A 202 -5.51 4.30 -6.86
C LEU A 202 -5.41 3.11 -7.84
N GLY A 203 -6.55 2.48 -8.15
CA GLY A 203 -6.64 1.41 -9.14
C GLY A 203 -6.27 1.85 -10.55
N SER A 204 -6.70 3.04 -10.98
CA SER A 204 -6.33 3.61 -12.27
C SER A 204 -4.83 3.90 -12.36
N LEU A 205 -4.24 4.42 -11.27
CA LEU A 205 -2.81 4.66 -11.16
C LEU A 205 -2.02 3.36 -11.24
N ALA A 206 -2.51 2.31 -10.55
CA ALA A 206 -1.91 0.98 -10.59
C ALA A 206 -2.00 0.34 -11.97
N LEU A 207 -3.14 0.45 -12.66
CA LEU A 207 -3.31 -0.07 -14.01
C LEU A 207 -2.41 0.66 -15.02
N GLY A 208 -2.30 1.98 -14.93
CA GLY A 208 -1.38 2.78 -15.74
C GLY A 208 0.08 2.37 -15.51
N SER A 209 0.47 2.20 -14.25
CA SER A 209 1.80 1.72 -13.87
C SER A 209 2.09 0.31 -14.40
N PHE A 210 1.13 -0.62 -14.25
CA PHE A 210 1.24 -1.98 -14.79
C PHE A 210 1.38 -1.98 -16.31
N THR A 211 0.57 -1.19 -17.02
CA THR A 211 0.59 -1.13 -18.49
C THR A 211 1.95 -0.65 -19.00
N LEU A 212 2.50 0.42 -18.40
CA LEU A 212 3.82 0.93 -18.77
C LEU A 212 4.93 -0.08 -18.41
N ALA A 213 4.84 -0.74 -17.25
CA ALA A 213 5.84 -1.71 -16.82
C ALA A 213 5.85 -2.92 -17.77
N PHE A 214 4.66 -3.41 -18.12
CA PHE A 214 4.48 -4.50 -19.06
C PHE A 214 5.03 -4.16 -20.45
N LEU A 215 4.84 -2.95 -20.94
CA LEU A 215 5.43 -2.50 -22.21
C LEU A 215 6.97 -2.43 -22.12
N ALA A 216 7.51 -2.07 -20.95
CA ALA A 216 8.94 -1.98 -20.69
C ALA A 216 9.62 -3.35 -20.50
N ARG A 217 8.88 -4.43 -20.23
CA ARG A 217 9.43 -5.74 -19.79
C ARG A 217 10.45 -6.37 -20.73
N ASN A 218 10.36 -6.07 -22.02
CA ASN A 218 11.24 -6.61 -23.07
C ASN A 218 12.45 -5.72 -23.35
N LEU A 219 12.57 -4.57 -22.69
CA LEU A 219 13.72 -3.69 -22.85
C LEU A 219 14.97 -4.36 -22.23
N PRO A 220 16.12 -4.35 -22.93
CA PRO A 220 17.35 -4.96 -22.44
C PRO A 220 17.94 -4.10 -21.31
N ASP A 221 17.43 -4.28 -20.09
CA ASP A 221 17.88 -3.54 -18.92
C ASP A 221 18.98 -4.27 -18.14
N THR A 222 19.90 -3.49 -17.59
CA THR A 222 21.14 -3.85 -16.88
C THR A 222 20.92 -4.92 -15.80
N PHE A 223 19.69 -5.06 -15.28
CA PHE A 223 19.33 -6.02 -14.23
C PHE A 223 17.94 -6.67 -14.40
N ASN A 224 17.37 -6.71 -15.61
CA ASN A 224 15.96 -7.12 -15.81
C ASN A 224 14.96 -6.31 -14.93
N GLU A 225 15.30 -5.07 -14.59
CA GLU A 225 14.54 -4.27 -13.62
C GLU A 225 13.09 -4.02 -14.07
N ALA A 226 12.86 -3.82 -15.37
CA ALA A 226 11.52 -3.71 -15.94
C ALA A 226 10.64 -4.97 -15.71
N LYS A 227 11.23 -6.16 -15.70
CA LYS A 227 10.50 -7.41 -15.43
C LYS A 227 10.07 -7.49 -13.98
N PHE A 228 10.95 -7.13 -13.04
CA PHE A 228 10.62 -7.09 -11.62
C PHE A 228 9.57 -6.03 -11.29
N LEU A 229 9.61 -4.86 -11.93
CA LEU A 229 8.57 -3.83 -11.83
C LEU A 229 7.22 -4.33 -12.39
N THR A 230 7.24 -5.08 -13.50
CA THR A 230 6.02 -5.66 -14.07
C THR A 230 5.42 -6.68 -13.12
N PHE A 231 6.25 -7.59 -12.59
CA PHE A 231 5.81 -8.63 -11.66
C PHE A 231 5.28 -8.03 -10.37
N SER A 232 5.94 -6.98 -9.83
CA SER A 232 5.46 -6.29 -8.63
C SER A 232 4.09 -5.64 -8.85
N MET A 233 3.90 -4.96 -9.99
CA MET A 233 2.61 -4.33 -10.32
C MET A 233 1.52 -5.37 -10.62
N LEU A 234 1.86 -6.52 -11.19
CA LEU A 234 0.93 -7.62 -11.40
C LEU A 234 0.41 -8.16 -10.06
N VAL A 235 1.32 -8.44 -9.11
CA VAL A 235 0.97 -8.88 -7.75
C VAL A 235 0.07 -7.84 -7.09
N PHE A 236 0.46 -6.56 -7.14
CA PHE A 236 -0.34 -5.47 -6.58
C PHE A 236 -1.76 -5.45 -7.17
N CYS A 237 -1.90 -5.44 -8.49
CA CYS A 237 -3.22 -5.43 -9.15
C CYS A 237 -4.04 -6.67 -8.79
N SER A 238 -3.43 -7.86 -8.73
CA SER A 238 -4.16 -9.09 -8.38
C SER A 238 -4.75 -9.04 -6.98
N VAL A 239 -4.01 -8.53 -6.00
CA VAL A 239 -4.47 -8.38 -4.61
C VAL A 239 -5.67 -7.44 -4.54
N TRP A 240 -5.63 -6.30 -5.23
CA TRP A 240 -6.73 -5.32 -5.21
C TRP A 240 -7.95 -5.75 -6.02
N ILE A 241 -7.77 -6.49 -7.12
CA ILE A 241 -8.88 -7.10 -7.86
C ILE A 241 -9.59 -8.14 -7.00
N THR A 242 -8.86 -8.96 -6.24
CA THR A 242 -9.45 -9.94 -5.30
C THR A 242 -10.06 -9.28 -4.08
N PHE A 243 -9.50 -8.15 -3.61
CA PHE A 243 -10.02 -7.41 -2.47
C PHE A 243 -11.48 -6.96 -2.68
N LEU A 244 -11.81 -6.38 -3.84
CA LEU A 244 -13.15 -5.86 -4.14
C LEU A 244 -14.30 -6.86 -3.89
N PRO A 245 -14.33 -8.06 -4.52
CA PRO A 245 -15.41 -9.01 -4.30
C PRO A 245 -15.44 -9.56 -2.88
N VAL A 246 -14.28 -9.81 -2.27
CA VAL A 246 -14.21 -10.33 -0.89
C VAL A 246 -14.69 -9.28 0.11
N TYR A 247 -14.33 -8.01 -0.10
CA TYR A 247 -14.78 -6.88 0.72
C TYR A 247 -16.30 -6.74 0.69
N HIS A 248 -16.94 -6.87 -0.48
CA HIS A 248 -18.40 -6.81 -0.59
C HIS A 248 -19.10 -8.07 -0.06
N SER A 249 -18.42 -9.22 -0.10
CA SER A 249 -18.99 -10.49 0.37
C SER A 249 -18.84 -10.71 1.88
N THR A 250 -17.93 -9.99 2.55
CA THR A 250 -17.63 -10.16 3.97
C THR A 250 -18.17 -8.98 4.77
N ARG A 251 -18.46 -9.19 6.06
CA ARG A 251 -18.95 -8.16 6.98
C ARG A 251 -18.20 -8.23 8.31
N GLY A 252 -18.35 -7.18 9.12
CA GLY A 252 -17.79 -7.12 10.45
C GLY A 252 -16.25 -7.19 10.47
N LYS A 253 -15.73 -7.96 11.42
CA LYS A 253 -14.29 -8.12 11.67
C LYS A 253 -13.51 -8.71 10.48
N VAL A 254 -14.14 -9.60 9.70
CA VAL A 254 -13.48 -10.26 8.56
C VAL A 254 -13.19 -9.25 7.44
N MET A 255 -14.08 -8.28 7.23
CA MET A 255 -13.86 -7.20 6.25
C MET A 255 -12.57 -6.43 6.56
N VAL A 256 -12.36 -6.05 7.82
CA VAL A 256 -11.15 -5.33 8.28
C VAL A 256 -9.90 -6.20 8.10
N VAL A 257 -9.98 -7.48 8.45
CA VAL A 257 -8.86 -8.45 8.25
C VAL A 257 -8.45 -8.53 6.78
N VAL A 258 -9.42 -8.59 5.87
CA VAL A 258 -9.16 -8.64 4.42
C VAL A 258 -8.51 -7.34 3.93
N GLU A 259 -8.93 -6.18 4.44
CA GLU A 259 -8.32 -4.88 4.12
C GLU A 259 -6.86 -4.83 4.57
N VAL A 260 -6.57 -5.21 5.82
CA VAL A 260 -5.21 -5.27 6.36
C VAL A 260 -4.34 -6.27 5.60
N PHE A 261 -4.85 -7.46 5.34
CA PHE A 261 -4.13 -8.48 4.58
C PHE A 261 -3.77 -7.99 3.17
N SER A 262 -4.72 -7.34 2.47
CA SER A 262 -4.47 -6.77 1.15
C SER A 262 -3.42 -5.66 1.18
N ILE A 263 -3.42 -4.80 2.21
CA ILE A 263 -2.41 -3.77 2.41
C ILE A 263 -1.01 -4.41 2.59
N LEU A 264 -0.90 -5.39 3.48
CA LEU A 264 0.36 -6.07 3.77
C LEU A 264 0.87 -6.84 2.54
N ALA A 265 0.01 -7.63 1.89
CA ALA A 265 0.38 -8.46 0.75
C ALA A 265 0.83 -7.64 -0.46
N SER A 266 0.10 -6.57 -0.79
CA SER A 266 0.47 -5.68 -1.91
C SER A 266 1.77 -4.92 -1.64
N SER A 267 1.97 -4.42 -0.42
CA SER A 267 3.21 -3.74 -0.01
C SER A 267 4.40 -4.69 0.01
N ALA A 268 4.22 -5.91 0.54
CA ALA A 268 5.23 -6.96 0.53
C ALA A 268 5.58 -7.39 -0.90
N GLY A 269 4.59 -7.48 -1.79
CA GLY A 269 4.81 -7.72 -3.22
C GLY A 269 5.73 -6.67 -3.85
N LEU A 270 5.46 -5.38 -3.60
CA LEU A 270 6.33 -4.30 -4.07
C LEU A 270 7.75 -4.39 -3.50
N LEU A 271 7.88 -4.62 -2.19
CA LEU A 271 9.17 -4.75 -1.51
C LEU A 271 9.99 -5.92 -2.08
N MET A 272 9.40 -7.11 -2.08
CA MET A 272 10.10 -8.35 -2.42
C MET A 272 10.51 -8.35 -3.89
N CYS A 273 9.60 -8.00 -4.79
CA CYS A 273 9.87 -8.06 -6.22
C CYS A 273 10.93 -7.03 -6.65
N ILE A 274 10.88 -5.81 -6.11
CA ILE A 274 11.74 -4.70 -6.55
C ILE A 274 13.11 -4.71 -5.86
N PHE A 275 13.16 -5.04 -4.56
CA PHE A 275 14.35 -4.83 -3.75
C PHE A 275 15.13 -6.10 -3.41
N VAL A 276 14.50 -7.28 -3.32
CA VAL A 276 15.24 -8.52 -3.02
C VAL A 276 16.30 -8.84 -4.08
N PRO A 277 16.02 -8.75 -5.41
CA PRO A 277 17.06 -8.98 -6.42
C PRO A 277 18.23 -8.00 -6.29
N LYS A 278 17.96 -6.76 -5.87
CA LYS A 278 18.96 -5.70 -5.70
C LYS A 278 19.80 -5.91 -4.44
N CYS A 279 19.17 -6.29 -3.32
CA CYS A 279 19.86 -6.65 -2.09
C CYS A 279 20.76 -7.87 -2.31
N TYR A 280 20.29 -8.86 -3.06
CA TYR A 280 21.08 -10.04 -3.43
C TYR A 280 22.36 -9.65 -4.18
N VAL A 281 22.27 -8.78 -5.19
CA VAL A 281 23.45 -8.30 -5.94
C VAL A 281 24.40 -7.48 -5.06
N ILE A 282 23.87 -6.59 -4.22
CA ILE A 282 24.69 -5.73 -3.34
C ILE A 282 25.42 -6.54 -2.27
N LEU A 283 24.75 -7.50 -1.62
CA LEU A 283 25.28 -8.21 -0.45
C LEU A 283 26.07 -9.48 -0.82
N ILE A 284 25.62 -10.24 -1.81
CA ILE A 284 26.17 -11.57 -2.12
C ILE A 284 27.12 -11.55 -3.31
N ARG A 285 26.99 -10.57 -4.23
CA ARG A 285 27.78 -10.54 -5.48
C ARG A 285 28.59 -9.25 -5.67
N PRO A 286 29.50 -8.89 -4.74
CA PRO A 286 30.30 -7.67 -4.84
C PRO A 286 31.21 -7.62 -6.08
N ASP A 287 31.64 -8.76 -6.62
CA ASP A 287 32.55 -8.83 -7.77
C ASP A 287 31.95 -8.28 -9.08
N SER A 288 30.63 -8.39 -9.28
CA SER A 288 29.94 -7.77 -10.42
C SER A 288 29.92 -6.24 -10.31
N ASN A 289 29.86 -5.70 -9.09
CA ASN A 289 29.95 -4.27 -8.82
C ASN A 289 31.38 -3.74 -9.05
N PHE A 290 32.40 -4.55 -8.74
CA PHE A 290 33.80 -4.19 -8.94
C PHE A 290 34.18 -4.06 -10.43
N ILE A 291 33.75 -5.03 -11.26
CA ILE A 291 34.00 -5.02 -12.72
C ILE A 291 33.33 -3.82 -13.41
N GLN A 292 32.12 -3.45 -12.98
CA GLN A 292 31.39 -2.31 -13.55
C GLN A 292 32.03 -0.97 -13.16
N ASN A 293 32.58 -0.86 -11.95
CA ASN A 293 33.32 0.31 -11.48
C ASN A 293 34.65 0.50 -12.25
N HIS A 294 35.31 -0.61 -12.64
CA HIS A 294 36.53 -0.55 -13.46
C HIS A 294 36.26 -0.24 -14.94
N LYS A 295 35.18 -0.75 -15.54
CA LYS A 295 34.79 -0.38 -16.91
C LYS A 295 34.46 1.11 -17.06
N GLY A 296 33.92 1.75 -16.02
CA GLY A 296 33.68 3.21 -16.01
C GLY A 296 34.96 4.05 -15.88
N LYS A 297 36.03 3.50 -15.30
CA LYS A 297 37.35 4.16 -15.19
C LYS A 297 38.27 3.94 -16.39
N LEU A 298 38.05 2.88 -17.19
CA LEU A 298 38.82 2.60 -18.41
C LEU A 298 38.30 3.31 -19.67
N LEU A 299 37.20 4.05 -19.56
CA LEU A 299 36.57 4.81 -20.64
C LEU A 299 36.78 6.34 -20.53
N TYR A 300 37.70 6.78 -19.68
CA TYR A 300 38.20 8.16 -19.59
C TYR A 300 39.72 8.18 -19.77
#